data_AF-A0A0E3LFV2-F1
#
_entry.id   AF-A0A0E3LFV2-F1
#
_cell.length_a   1.000
_cell.length_b   1.000
_cell.length_c   1.000
_cell.angle_alpha   90.00
_cell.angle_beta   90.00
_cell.angle_gamma   90.00
#
_symmetry.space_group_name_H-M   'P 1'
#
loop_
_entity.id
_entity.type
_entity.pdbx_description
1 polymer ?
#
loop_
_entity_poly.entity_id
_entity_poly.type
_entity_poly.pdbx_seq_one_letter_code
_entity_poly.pdbx_strand_id
1 'polypeptide(L)'
;MLYLISKLDVNAIYEAFIQMDLALLSLSLPFIALMYLIKARKWQALLDCINVRIPIRRSLEIILIGTFYGALTPGRAGEVSRAFYLDAEKSRSIPTVIMDRVIDVICLLTLSVLSTALFFKDRSLIYLMILAVPLFISGIVITMNERIVSFAFKSFSQGKEYTENYMKTIREITGNKKVLLFTFSLTLGYYILNMIVYWIVIKSLSPALNNILTFSLPIIVILGNFPISISGFGVREFASVTIFQMLNENSAYGFTCPVVLYLLTSLSPALLGFLFTLRKKV
;
A
#
# COMPACT_ATOMS: atom_id res chain seq x y z
N MET A 1 -17.96 8.90 -1.90
CA MET A 1 -18.12 8.03 -3.08
C MET A 1 -19.42 8.30 -3.83
N LEU A 2 -20.58 8.25 -3.18
CA LEU A 2 -21.87 8.61 -3.81
C LEU A 2 -21.87 10.02 -4.41
N TYR A 3 -21.26 11.00 -3.72
CA TYR A 3 -21.07 12.35 -4.27
C TYR A 3 -20.24 12.36 -5.57
N LEU A 4 -19.16 11.58 -5.63
CA LEU A 4 -18.29 11.48 -6.80
C LEU A 4 -19.02 10.83 -7.98
N ILE A 5 -19.69 9.70 -7.73
CA ILE A 5 -20.48 8.99 -8.74
C ILE A 5 -21.64 9.87 -9.23
N SER A 6 -22.26 10.67 -8.36
CA SER A 6 -23.34 11.60 -8.76
C SER A 6 -22.87 12.77 -9.63
N LYS A 7 -21.56 13.05 -9.64
CA LYS A 7 -20.95 14.12 -10.44
C LYS A 7 -20.25 13.61 -11.70
N LEU A 8 -20.13 12.30 -11.86
CA LEU A 8 -19.50 11.66 -13.01
C LEU A 8 -20.58 11.07 -13.92
N ASP A 9 -20.27 11.00 -15.21
CA ASP A 9 -21.11 10.30 -16.16
C ASP A 9 -20.98 8.79 -15.94
N VAL A 10 -22.01 8.20 -15.33
CA VAL A 10 -22.06 6.77 -15.03
C VAL A 10 -22.02 5.92 -16.30
N ASN A 11 -22.59 6.42 -17.42
CA ASN A 11 -22.53 5.73 -18.70
C ASN A 11 -21.09 5.69 -19.22
N ALA A 12 -20.35 6.80 -19.12
CA ALA A 12 -18.95 6.83 -19.52
C ALA A 12 -18.06 5.89 -18.67
N ILE A 13 -18.36 5.76 -17.36
CA ILE A 13 -17.67 4.78 -16.50
C ILE A 13 -17.99 3.35 -16.97
N TYR A 14 -19.26 3.06 -17.25
CA TYR A 14 -19.71 1.74 -17.72
C TYR A 14 -19.09 1.38 -19.08
N GLU A 15 -19.05 2.32 -20.02
CA GLU A 15 -18.39 2.15 -21.32
C GLU A 15 -16.90 1.87 -21.16
N ALA A 16 -16.21 2.59 -20.26
CA ALA A 16 -14.80 2.36 -19.98
C ALA A 16 -14.54 0.92 -19.46
N PHE A 17 -15.46 0.34 -18.70
CA PHE A 17 -15.35 -1.07 -18.28
C PHE A 17 -15.60 -2.06 -19.41
N ILE A 18 -16.58 -1.80 -20.29
CA ILE A 18 -16.92 -2.71 -21.40
C ILE A 18 -15.84 -2.71 -22.48
N GLN A 19 -15.32 -1.53 -22.82
CA GLN A 19 -14.36 -1.35 -23.91
C GLN A 19 -12.92 -1.68 -23.48
N MET A 20 -12.71 -2.08 -22.22
CA MET A 20 -11.39 -2.39 -21.68
C MET A 20 -10.77 -3.60 -22.39
N ASP A 21 -9.56 -3.44 -22.91
CA ASP A 21 -8.79 -4.52 -23.52
C ASP A 21 -8.29 -5.52 -22.46
N LEU A 22 -9.02 -6.61 -22.30
CA LEU A 22 -8.70 -7.68 -21.36
C LEU A 22 -7.41 -8.44 -21.72
N ALA A 23 -7.06 -8.51 -23.01
CA ALA A 23 -5.83 -9.17 -23.42
C ALA A 23 -4.62 -8.36 -22.96
N LEU A 24 -4.64 -7.04 -23.16
CA LEU A 24 -3.62 -6.14 -22.65
C LEU A 24 -3.58 -6.15 -21.12
N LEU A 25 -4.75 -6.13 -20.46
CA LEU A 25 -4.85 -6.17 -18.99
C LEU A 25 -4.24 -7.46 -18.41
N SER A 26 -4.39 -8.59 -19.10
CA SER A 26 -3.83 -9.88 -18.67
C SER A 26 -2.29 -9.87 -18.56
N LEU A 27 -1.61 -8.99 -19.32
CA LEU A 27 -0.16 -8.81 -19.23
C LEU A 27 0.28 -8.25 -17.87
N SER A 28 -0.64 -7.70 -17.06
CA SER A 28 -0.36 -7.26 -15.70
C SER A 28 -0.17 -8.40 -14.70
N LEU A 29 -0.73 -9.60 -14.96
CA LEU A 29 -0.80 -10.69 -13.99
C LEU A 29 0.58 -11.19 -13.54
N PRO A 30 1.57 -11.39 -14.43
CA PRO A 30 2.92 -11.78 -14.01
C PRO A 30 3.59 -10.74 -13.11
N PHE A 31 3.39 -9.45 -13.39
CA PHE A 31 3.92 -8.36 -12.57
C PHE A 31 3.28 -8.34 -11.18
N ILE A 32 1.97 -8.58 -11.08
CA ILE A 32 1.28 -8.68 -9.79
C ILE A 32 1.81 -9.87 -8.99
N ALA A 33 2.00 -11.04 -9.62
CA ALA A 33 2.60 -12.19 -8.95
C ALA A 33 4.01 -11.86 -8.41
N LEU A 34 4.84 -11.22 -9.23
CA LEU A 34 6.18 -10.77 -8.83
C LEU A 34 6.14 -9.74 -7.69
N MET A 35 5.20 -8.80 -7.72
CA MET A 35 4.98 -7.82 -6.65
C MET A 35 4.70 -8.49 -5.30
N TYR A 36 3.91 -9.57 -5.27
CA TYR A 36 3.64 -10.32 -4.04
C TYR A 36 4.83 -11.15 -3.57
N LEU A 37 5.64 -11.70 -4.50
CA LEU A 37 6.91 -12.33 -4.15
C LEU A 37 7.90 -11.33 -3.54
N ILE A 38 7.97 -10.11 -4.08
CA ILE A 38 8.78 -9.02 -3.52
C ILE A 38 8.29 -8.68 -2.10
N LYS A 39 6.98 -8.51 -1.89
CA LYS A 39 6.42 -8.29 -0.54
C LYS A 39 6.80 -9.40 0.44
N ALA A 40 6.68 -10.67 0.02
CA ALA A 40 7.03 -11.81 0.83
C ALA A 40 8.52 -11.86 1.18
N ARG A 41 9.41 -11.55 0.22
CA ARG A 41 10.86 -11.53 0.42
C ARG A 41 11.31 -10.34 1.27
N LYS A 42 10.72 -9.17 1.06
CA LYS A 42 10.93 -7.97 1.88
C LYS A 42 10.59 -8.27 3.34
N TRP A 43 9.44 -8.87 3.59
CA TRP A 43 9.02 -9.17 4.96
C TRP A 43 9.87 -10.25 5.63
N GLN A 44 10.36 -11.26 4.89
CA GLN A 44 11.36 -12.20 5.42
C GLN A 44 12.61 -11.48 5.93
N ALA A 45 13.15 -10.51 5.18
CA ALA A 45 14.33 -9.76 5.61
C ALA A 45 14.10 -8.98 6.92
N LEU A 46 12.87 -8.52 7.18
CA LEU A 46 12.50 -7.88 8.44
C LEU A 46 12.33 -8.90 9.58
N LEU A 47 11.82 -10.10 9.29
CA LEU A 47 11.72 -11.19 10.27
C LEU A 47 13.09 -11.76 10.64
N ASP A 48 14.04 -11.76 9.72
CA ASP A 48 15.42 -12.21 9.97
C ASP A 48 16.10 -11.36 11.05
N CYS A 49 15.75 -10.07 11.20
CA CYS A 49 16.24 -9.19 12.27
C CYS A 49 15.88 -9.69 13.67
N ILE A 50 14.75 -10.40 13.82
CA ILE A 50 14.30 -10.97 15.09
C ILE A 50 14.57 -12.48 15.20
N ASN A 51 15.40 -13.03 14.31
CA ASN A 51 15.73 -14.45 14.21
C ASN A 51 14.52 -15.36 13.89
N VAL A 52 13.49 -14.83 13.22
CA VAL A 52 12.34 -15.61 12.75
C VAL A 52 12.54 -15.95 11.28
N ARG A 53 12.79 -17.23 10.98
CA ARG A 53 12.98 -17.71 9.60
C ARG A 53 11.78 -18.54 9.17
N ILE A 54 11.16 -18.14 8.06
CA ILE A 54 10.05 -18.87 7.43
C ILE A 54 10.34 -19.06 5.94
N PRO A 55 9.85 -20.14 5.30
CA PRO A 55 10.00 -20.30 3.85
C PRO A 55 9.20 -19.24 3.09
N ILE A 56 9.64 -18.90 1.86
CA ILE A 56 9.02 -17.80 1.07
C ILE A 56 7.53 -18.04 0.81
N ARG A 57 7.15 -19.31 0.58
CA ARG A 57 5.75 -19.71 0.43
C ARG A 57 4.91 -19.37 1.66
N ARG A 58 5.43 -19.64 2.85
CA ARG A 58 4.75 -19.32 4.11
C ARG A 58 4.65 -17.81 4.33
N SER A 59 5.70 -17.07 3.98
CA SER A 59 5.67 -15.60 3.98
C SER A 59 4.57 -15.08 3.05
N LEU A 60 4.50 -15.60 1.81
CA LEU A 60 3.49 -15.24 0.82
C LEU A 60 2.06 -15.52 1.31
N GLU A 61 1.81 -16.70 1.88
CA GLU A 61 0.51 -17.04 2.48
C GLU A 61 0.10 -16.02 3.55
N ILE A 62 1.02 -15.67 4.46
CA ILE A 62 0.75 -14.70 5.52
C ILE A 62 0.54 -13.29 4.95
N ILE A 63 1.29 -12.88 3.93
CA ILE A 63 1.09 -11.60 3.22
C ILE A 63 -0.30 -11.54 2.59
N LEU A 64 -0.77 -12.62 1.96
CA LEU A 64 -2.11 -12.68 1.36
C LEU A 64 -3.20 -12.61 2.44
N ILE A 65 -3.05 -13.35 3.54
CA ILE A 65 -3.95 -13.24 4.70
C ILE A 65 -3.98 -11.81 5.25
N GLY A 66 -2.81 -11.19 5.41
CA GLY A 66 -2.71 -9.79 5.85
C GLY A 66 -3.41 -8.84 4.89
N THR A 67 -3.27 -9.07 3.58
CA THR A 67 -3.94 -8.29 2.53
C THR A 67 -5.46 -8.42 2.63
N PHE A 68 -5.97 -9.61 2.95
CA PHE A 68 -7.40 -9.82 3.20
C PHE A 68 -7.93 -8.98 4.37
N TYR A 69 -7.32 -9.09 5.55
CA TYR A 69 -7.74 -8.27 6.70
C TYR A 69 -7.50 -6.77 6.48
N GLY A 70 -6.43 -6.42 5.78
CA GLY A 70 -6.15 -5.05 5.35
C GLY A 70 -7.24 -4.49 4.43
N ALA A 71 -7.78 -5.32 3.53
CA ALA A 71 -8.84 -4.91 2.62
C ALA A 71 -10.12 -4.47 3.36
N LEU A 72 -10.41 -5.12 4.49
CA LEU A 72 -11.62 -4.92 5.29
C LEU A 72 -11.50 -3.83 6.37
N THR A 73 -10.34 -3.18 6.51
CA THR A 73 -10.08 -2.25 7.62
C THR A 73 -9.72 -0.84 7.13
N PRO A 74 -10.06 0.21 7.91
CA PRO A 74 -9.60 1.57 7.65
C PRO A 74 -8.07 1.65 7.62
N GLY A 75 -7.51 2.35 6.63
CA GLY A 75 -6.06 2.52 6.50
C GLY A 75 -5.25 1.22 6.39
N ARG A 76 -5.92 0.09 6.05
CA ARG A 76 -5.33 -1.24 5.97
C ARG A 76 -4.73 -1.76 7.28
N ALA A 77 -5.22 -1.26 8.43
CA ALA A 77 -4.71 -1.63 9.76
C ALA A 77 -4.73 -3.14 10.04
N GLY A 78 -5.67 -3.87 9.43
CA GLY A 78 -5.80 -5.33 9.52
C GLY A 78 -4.59 -6.10 8.99
N GLU A 79 -3.68 -5.48 8.24
CA GLU A 79 -2.41 -6.12 7.85
C GLU A 79 -1.51 -6.48 9.05
N VAL A 80 -1.74 -5.89 10.23
CA VAL A 80 -1.09 -6.29 11.49
C VAL A 80 -1.45 -7.72 11.88
N SER A 81 -2.56 -8.26 11.38
CA SER A 81 -2.95 -9.67 11.55
C SER A 81 -1.82 -10.64 11.18
N ARG A 82 -0.94 -10.28 10.23
CA ARG A 82 0.24 -11.07 9.84
C ARG A 82 1.06 -11.57 11.03
N ALA A 83 1.23 -10.72 12.04
CA ALA A 83 1.98 -11.02 13.26
C ALA A 83 1.37 -12.17 14.08
N PHE A 84 0.05 -12.38 13.99
CA PHE A 84 -0.68 -13.43 14.70
C PHE A 84 -0.63 -14.79 13.99
N TYR A 85 -0.18 -14.82 12.73
CA TYR A 85 0.00 -16.06 11.95
C TYR A 85 1.44 -16.61 12.00
N LEU A 86 2.29 -15.99 12.83
CA LEU A 86 3.65 -16.41 13.14
C LEU A 86 3.71 -17.07 14.52
N ASP A 87 4.59 -18.07 14.63
CA ASP A 87 4.98 -18.64 15.92
C ASP A 87 6.11 -17.79 16.53
N ALA A 88 5.76 -16.57 16.91
CA ALA A 88 6.65 -15.60 17.52
C ALA A 88 5.90 -14.74 18.53
N GLU A 89 6.64 -14.12 19.44
CA GLU A 89 6.12 -13.11 20.36
C GLU A 89 5.58 -11.92 19.60
N LYS A 90 4.38 -11.46 19.97
CA LYS A 90 3.63 -10.42 19.24
C LYS A 90 4.27 -9.06 19.44
N SER A 91 4.87 -8.85 20.62
CA SER A 91 5.72 -7.70 20.93
C SER A 91 6.90 -7.56 19.97
N ARG A 92 7.41 -8.67 19.40
CA ARG A 92 8.52 -8.69 18.43
C ARG A 92 8.05 -8.78 16.98
N SER A 93 6.95 -9.46 16.69
CA SER A 93 6.48 -9.62 15.30
C SER A 93 5.69 -8.42 14.77
N ILE A 94 4.85 -7.76 15.59
CA ILE A 94 4.13 -6.54 15.20
C ILE A 94 5.04 -5.42 14.67
N PRO A 95 6.16 -5.04 15.34
CA PRO A 95 7.03 -3.99 14.84
C PRO A 95 7.64 -4.31 13.47
N THR A 96 7.81 -5.58 13.09
CA THR A 96 8.25 -5.93 11.72
C THR A 96 7.22 -5.54 10.66
N VAL A 97 5.93 -5.68 10.98
CA VAL A 97 4.81 -5.29 10.10
C VAL A 97 4.69 -3.76 10.04
N ILE A 98 4.88 -3.08 11.16
CA ILE A 98 4.87 -1.62 11.20
C ILE A 98 6.06 -1.05 10.41
N MET A 99 7.27 -1.59 10.59
CA MET A 99 8.44 -1.17 9.83
C MET A 99 8.28 -1.42 8.33
N ASP A 100 7.65 -2.54 7.94
CA ASP A 100 7.28 -2.78 6.54
C ASP A 100 6.41 -1.65 5.96
N ARG A 101 5.42 -1.16 6.72
CA ARG A 101 4.57 -0.01 6.33
C ARG A 101 5.32 1.32 6.34
N VAL A 102 6.17 1.57 7.34
CA VAL A 102 6.99 2.79 7.41
C VAL A 102 7.87 2.92 6.18
N ILE A 103 8.53 1.83 5.76
CA ILE A 103 9.37 1.80 4.56
C ILE A 103 8.51 2.07 3.30
N ASP A 104 7.32 1.49 3.20
CA ASP A 104 6.39 1.74 2.08
C ASP A 104 5.97 3.20 2.01
N VAL A 105 5.62 3.81 3.14
CA VAL A 105 5.22 5.22 3.24
C VAL A 105 6.37 6.15 2.86
N ILE A 106 7.58 5.91 3.38
CA ILE A 106 8.76 6.73 3.03
C ILE A 106 9.01 6.66 1.52
N CYS A 107 9.01 5.46 0.94
CA CYS A 107 9.22 5.28 -0.50
C CYS A 107 8.13 5.98 -1.33
N LEU A 108 6.85 5.83 -0.95
CA LEU A 108 5.74 6.51 -1.61
C LEU A 108 5.84 8.03 -1.51
N LEU A 109 6.19 8.57 -0.35
CA LEU A 109 6.36 10.01 -0.18
C LEU A 109 7.47 10.54 -1.08
N THR A 110 8.62 9.87 -1.11
CA THR A 110 9.73 10.22 -2.02
C THR A 110 9.27 10.19 -3.48
N LEU A 111 8.60 9.12 -3.92
CA LEU A 111 8.10 9.00 -5.27
C LEU A 111 7.00 10.02 -5.61
N SER A 112 6.15 10.38 -4.64
CA SER A 112 5.08 11.38 -4.81
C SER A 112 5.64 12.79 -4.95
N VAL A 113 6.63 13.14 -4.13
CA VAL A 113 7.35 14.43 -4.23
C VAL A 113 8.08 14.52 -5.57
N LEU A 114 8.82 13.48 -5.96
CA LEU A 114 9.51 13.44 -7.25
C LEU A 114 8.54 13.52 -8.42
N SER A 115 7.43 12.77 -8.37
CA SER A 115 6.41 12.82 -9.40
C SER A 115 5.81 14.22 -9.56
N THR A 116 5.45 14.84 -8.44
CA THR A 116 4.89 16.19 -8.42
C THR A 116 5.89 17.21 -8.98
N ALA A 117 7.15 17.15 -8.58
CA ALA A 117 8.19 18.08 -9.00
C ALA A 117 8.58 17.94 -10.48
N LEU A 118 8.61 16.72 -11.00
CA LEU A 118 9.07 16.43 -12.36
C LEU A 118 7.96 16.53 -13.41
N PHE A 119 6.75 16.04 -13.11
CA PHE A 119 5.70 15.83 -14.11
C PHE A 119 4.50 16.76 -13.99
N PHE A 120 4.05 17.06 -12.77
CA PHE A 120 2.79 17.80 -12.59
C PHE A 120 3.02 19.30 -12.34
N LYS A 121 4.08 19.68 -11.60
CA LYS A 121 4.45 21.07 -11.26
C LYS A 121 3.30 21.98 -10.82
N ASP A 122 2.21 21.40 -10.35
CA ASP A 122 1.01 22.11 -9.95
C ASP A 122 1.11 22.57 -8.50
N ARG A 123 0.71 23.81 -8.23
CA ARG A 123 0.81 24.41 -6.89
C ARG A 123 -0.04 23.67 -5.86
N SER A 124 -1.23 23.20 -6.26
CA SER A 124 -2.15 22.50 -5.37
C SER A 124 -1.57 21.15 -4.91
N LEU A 125 -0.98 20.40 -5.84
CA LEU A 125 -0.29 19.14 -5.52
C LEU A 125 0.94 19.38 -4.64
N ILE A 126 1.71 20.46 -4.88
CA ILE A 126 2.83 20.82 -4.03
C ILE A 126 2.37 21.14 -2.60
N TYR A 127 1.33 21.97 -2.43
CA TYR A 127 0.77 22.28 -1.10
C TYR A 127 0.23 21.03 -0.40
N LEU A 128 -0.43 20.13 -1.14
CA LEU A 128 -0.90 18.85 -0.61
C LEU A 128 0.27 18.00 -0.09
N MET A 129 1.38 17.92 -0.83
CA MET A 129 2.56 17.18 -0.39
C MET A 129 3.24 17.84 0.82
N ILE A 130 3.28 19.18 0.88
CA ILE A 130 3.78 19.92 2.05
C ILE A 130 2.97 19.61 3.31
N LEU A 131 1.67 19.38 3.19
CA LEU A 131 0.82 18.98 4.33
C LEU A 131 0.93 17.48 4.64
N ALA A 132 0.99 16.63 3.62
CA ALA A 132 1.05 15.18 3.79
C ALA A 132 2.36 14.71 4.42
N VAL A 133 3.51 15.27 4.02
CA VAL A 133 4.83 14.85 4.49
C VAL A 133 4.96 14.96 6.03
N PRO A 134 4.70 16.10 6.68
CA PRO A 134 4.74 16.22 8.14
C PRO A 134 3.76 15.29 8.85
N LEU A 135 2.58 15.05 8.29
CA LEU A 135 1.59 14.16 8.88
C LEU A 135 2.08 12.70 8.90
N PHE A 136 2.65 12.22 7.80
CA PHE A 136 3.22 10.86 7.78
C PHE A 136 4.48 10.77 8.65
N ILE A 137 5.32 11.81 8.66
CA ILE A 137 6.49 11.86 9.55
C ILE A 137 6.04 11.79 11.03
N SER A 138 4.99 12.51 11.42
CA SER A 138 4.48 12.46 12.80
C SER A 138 3.96 11.07 13.15
N GLY A 139 3.26 10.39 12.23
CA GLY A 139 2.86 9.00 12.37
C GLY A 139 4.06 8.06 12.60
N ILE A 140 5.13 8.22 11.81
CA ILE A 140 6.37 7.45 11.97
C ILE A 140 6.99 7.71 13.35
N VAL A 141 7.15 8.98 13.74
CA VAL A 141 7.70 9.37 15.05
C VAL A 141 6.88 8.77 16.19
N ILE A 142 5.55 8.77 16.08
CA ILE A 142 4.64 8.17 17.06
C ILE A 142 4.94 6.67 17.23
N THR A 143 5.06 5.92 16.13
CA THR A 143 5.34 4.47 16.17
C THR A 143 6.72 4.10 16.70
N MET A 144 7.64 5.07 16.74
CA MET A 144 9.03 4.90 17.19
C MET A 144 9.29 5.52 18.57
N ASN A 145 8.30 6.17 19.19
CA ASN A 145 8.45 6.84 20.48
C ASN A 145 8.02 5.92 21.63
N GLU A 146 8.98 5.52 22.47
CA GLU A 146 8.75 4.62 23.60
C GLU A 146 7.65 5.09 24.56
N ARG A 147 7.56 6.41 24.83
CA ARG A 147 6.54 6.94 25.74
C ARG A 147 5.14 6.77 25.19
N ILE A 148 4.96 7.03 23.89
CA ILE A 148 3.67 6.95 23.22
C ILE A 148 3.24 5.49 23.07
N VAL A 149 4.19 4.63 22.66
CA VAL A 149 3.97 3.19 22.54
C VAL A 149 3.62 2.58 23.91
N SER A 150 4.36 2.95 24.97
CA SER A 150 4.06 2.51 26.34
C SER A 150 2.66 2.92 26.78
N PHE A 151 2.27 4.18 26.52
CA PHE A 151 0.94 4.67 26.84
C PHE A 151 -0.15 3.90 26.08
N ALA A 152 0.03 3.69 24.78
CA ALA A 152 -0.91 2.93 23.97
C ALA A 152 -1.06 1.49 24.47
N PHE A 153 0.06 0.79 24.74
CA PHE A 153 0.03 -0.60 25.19
C PHE A 153 -0.50 -0.79 26.60
N LYS A 154 -0.30 0.16 27.52
CA LYS A 154 -0.94 0.17 28.83
C LYS A 154 -2.47 0.18 28.71
N SER A 155 -3.03 0.95 27.77
CA SER A 155 -4.48 0.97 27.49
C SER A 155 -5.01 -0.37 26.98
N PHE A 156 -4.15 -1.22 26.41
CA PHE A 156 -4.47 -2.58 25.97
C PHE A 156 -4.04 -3.67 26.98
N SER A 157 -3.84 -3.31 28.26
CA SER A 157 -3.41 -4.21 29.34
C SER A 157 -2.06 -4.93 29.13
N GLN A 158 -1.22 -4.40 28.24
CA GLN A 158 0.11 -4.95 27.96
C GLN A 158 1.16 -4.33 28.89
N GLY A 159 2.07 -5.17 29.40
CA GLY A 159 3.10 -4.78 30.36
C GLY A 159 4.29 -4.02 29.76
N LYS A 160 5.20 -3.57 30.64
CA LYS A 160 6.43 -2.86 30.28
C LYS A 160 7.34 -3.70 29.37
N GLU A 161 7.46 -4.99 29.65
CA GLU A 161 8.22 -5.96 28.84
C GLU A 161 7.77 -5.99 27.37
N TYR A 162 6.46 -5.89 27.12
CA TYR A 162 5.91 -5.85 25.76
C TYR A 162 6.43 -4.62 24.98
N THR A 163 6.44 -3.46 25.65
CA THR A 163 6.96 -2.21 25.07
C THR A 163 8.47 -2.31 24.83
N GLU A 164 9.22 -2.88 25.77
CA GLU A 164 10.67 -3.05 25.65
C GLU A 164 11.03 -3.97 24.47
N ASN A 165 10.34 -5.10 24.32
CA ASN A 165 10.54 -6.03 23.19
C ASN A 165 10.16 -5.38 21.84
N TYR A 166 9.10 -4.57 21.82
CA TYR A 166 8.72 -3.78 20.65
C TYR A 166 9.83 -2.81 20.25
N MET A 167 10.28 -1.98 21.20
CA MET A 167 11.30 -0.96 20.96
C MET A 167 12.67 -1.57 20.65
N LYS A 168 12.99 -2.73 21.24
CA LYS A 168 14.17 -3.51 20.88
C LYS A 168 14.13 -3.94 19.42
N THR A 169 13.00 -4.47 18.94
CA THR A 169 12.85 -4.88 17.54
C THR A 169 12.97 -3.69 16.57
N ILE A 170 12.35 -2.56 16.89
CA ILE A 170 12.50 -1.33 16.08
C ILE A 170 13.98 -0.93 15.99
N ARG A 171 14.73 -0.99 17.09
CA ARG A 171 16.17 -0.71 17.12
C ARG A 171 17.00 -1.73 16.34
N GLU A 172 16.67 -3.02 16.41
CA GLU A 172 17.34 -4.08 15.63
C GLU A 172 17.18 -3.87 14.12
N ILE A 173 15.96 -3.50 13.68
CA ILE A 173 15.68 -3.20 12.27
C ILE A 173 16.39 -1.91 11.83
N THR A 174 16.23 -0.83 12.60
CA THR A 174 16.78 0.49 12.23
C THR A 174 18.30 0.56 12.32
N GLY A 175 18.92 -0.21 13.23
CA GLY A 175 20.37 -0.36 13.32
C GLY A 175 20.97 -1.18 12.17
N ASN A 176 20.20 -2.04 11.52
CA ASN A 176 20.67 -2.88 10.43
C ASN A 176 20.52 -2.18 9.06
N LYS A 177 21.48 -1.31 8.74
CA LYS A 177 21.51 -0.54 7.48
C LYS A 177 21.40 -1.42 6.23
N LYS A 178 21.96 -2.63 6.25
CA LYS A 178 21.89 -3.57 5.12
C LYS A 178 20.47 -4.04 4.88
N VAL A 179 19.74 -4.40 5.94
CA VAL A 179 18.32 -4.78 5.85
C VAL A 179 17.46 -3.59 5.42
N LEU A 180 17.70 -2.39 5.97
CA LEU A 180 16.98 -1.19 5.54
C LEU A 180 17.19 -0.88 4.06
N LEU A 181 18.43 -0.89 3.58
CA LEU A 181 18.73 -0.64 2.18
C LEU A 181 18.09 -1.71 1.29
N PHE A 182 18.24 -2.99 1.64
CA PHE A 182 17.66 -4.09 0.88
C PHE A 182 16.13 -4.00 0.81
N THR A 183 15.46 -3.76 1.94
CA THR A 183 13.99 -3.65 2.00
C THR A 183 13.49 -2.39 1.29
N PHE A 184 14.22 -1.28 1.36
CA PHE A 184 13.92 -0.07 0.60
C PHE A 184 14.07 -0.29 -0.91
N SER A 185 15.16 -0.94 -1.36
CA SER A 185 15.36 -1.29 -2.78
C SER A 185 14.27 -2.22 -3.31
N LEU A 186 13.86 -3.23 -2.53
CA LEU A 186 12.73 -4.08 -2.87
C LEU A 186 11.42 -3.29 -2.95
N THR A 187 11.22 -2.32 -2.05
CA THR A 187 10.04 -1.44 -2.06
C THR A 187 10.01 -0.55 -3.29
N LEU A 188 11.16 0.01 -3.68
CA LEU A 188 11.28 0.78 -4.92
C LEU A 188 10.95 -0.09 -6.14
N GLY A 189 11.52 -1.30 -6.20
CA GLY A 189 11.19 -2.28 -7.24
C GLY A 189 9.70 -2.62 -7.28
N TYR A 190 9.07 -2.83 -6.12
CA TYR A 190 7.62 -3.03 -6.02
C TYR A 190 6.82 -1.87 -6.63
N TYR A 191 7.17 -0.61 -6.33
CA TYR A 191 6.43 0.53 -6.87
C TYR A 191 6.71 0.79 -8.35
N ILE A 192 7.91 0.47 -8.85
CA ILE A 192 8.19 0.49 -10.29
C ILE A 192 7.32 -0.54 -11.02
N LEU A 193 7.22 -1.77 -10.51
CA LEU A 193 6.31 -2.78 -11.06
C LEU A 193 4.85 -2.33 -10.98
N ASN A 194 4.45 -1.69 -9.88
CA ASN A 194 3.10 -1.17 -9.72
C ASN A 194 2.80 -0.05 -10.74
N MET A 195 3.78 0.80 -11.04
CA MET A 195 3.66 1.80 -12.11
C MET A 195 3.50 1.14 -13.49
N ILE A 196 4.23 0.06 -13.77
CA ILE A 196 4.07 -0.71 -15.01
C ILE A 196 2.65 -1.30 -15.09
N VAL A 197 2.16 -1.92 -14.02
CA VAL A 197 0.79 -2.43 -13.94
C VAL A 197 -0.23 -1.31 -14.16
N TYR A 198 -0.02 -0.15 -13.53
CA TYR A 198 -0.92 0.99 -13.69
C TYR A 198 -0.90 1.57 -15.11
N TRP A 199 0.26 1.61 -15.76
CA TRP A 199 0.38 1.98 -17.16
C TRP A 199 -0.39 1.00 -18.07
N ILE A 200 -0.28 -0.31 -17.82
CA ILE A 200 -1.09 -1.32 -18.52
C ILE A 200 -2.58 -1.06 -18.31
N VAL A 201 -3.02 -0.78 -17.08
CA VAL A 201 -4.42 -0.44 -16.77
C VAL A 201 -4.87 0.78 -17.56
N ILE A 202 -4.10 1.88 -17.56
CA ILE A 202 -4.40 3.09 -18.33
C ILE A 202 -4.58 2.75 -19.82
N LYS A 203 -3.64 2.01 -20.40
CA LYS A 203 -3.68 1.65 -21.83
C LYS A 203 -4.75 0.64 -22.19
N SER A 204 -5.12 -0.25 -21.27
CA SER A 204 -6.24 -1.17 -21.46
C SER A 204 -7.59 -0.46 -21.52
N LEU A 205 -7.73 0.67 -20.81
CA LEU A 205 -8.97 1.45 -20.80
C LEU A 205 -9.08 2.37 -22.02
N SER A 206 -7.99 3.06 -22.36
CA SER A 206 -7.91 3.81 -23.61
C SER A 206 -6.46 4.03 -24.02
N PRO A 207 -6.05 3.57 -25.22
CA PRO A 207 -4.69 3.77 -25.73
C PRO A 207 -4.28 5.26 -25.86
N ALA A 208 -5.26 6.15 -26.02
CA ALA A 208 -5.06 7.59 -26.22
C ALA A 208 -4.64 8.33 -24.96
N LEU A 209 -4.90 7.78 -23.76
CA LEU A 209 -4.58 8.43 -22.48
C LEU A 209 -3.08 8.71 -22.34
N ASN A 210 -2.73 9.87 -21.82
CA ASN A 210 -1.35 10.29 -21.68
C ASN A 210 -0.53 9.39 -20.75
N ASN A 211 0.68 8.98 -21.16
CA ASN A 211 1.59 8.16 -20.36
C ASN A 211 2.01 8.84 -19.04
N ILE A 212 2.01 10.18 -18.98
CA ILE A 212 2.34 10.96 -17.78
C ILE A 212 1.44 10.60 -16.60
N LEU A 213 0.19 10.18 -16.86
CA LEU A 213 -0.75 9.71 -15.83
C LEU A 213 -0.17 8.57 -14.99
N THR A 214 0.74 7.76 -15.53
CA THR A 214 1.40 6.67 -14.79
C THR A 214 2.12 7.19 -13.53
N PHE A 215 2.74 8.37 -13.63
CA PHE A 215 3.48 8.97 -12.52
C PHE A 215 2.56 9.53 -11.44
N SER A 216 1.24 9.65 -11.67
CA SER A 216 0.29 10.00 -10.60
C SER A 216 0.13 8.91 -9.54
N LEU A 217 0.52 7.66 -9.85
CA LEU A 217 0.26 6.50 -9.00
C LEU A 217 0.74 6.67 -7.54
N PRO A 218 1.98 7.12 -7.25
CA PRO A 218 2.43 7.28 -5.87
C PRO A 218 1.56 8.26 -5.09
N ILE A 219 1.13 9.36 -5.72
CA ILE A 219 0.27 10.39 -5.13
C ILE A 219 -1.11 9.78 -4.81
N ILE A 220 -1.67 9.04 -5.77
CA ILE A 220 -2.96 8.34 -5.62
C ILE A 220 -2.90 7.32 -4.48
N VAL A 221 -1.84 6.52 -4.40
CA VAL A 221 -1.67 5.48 -3.38
C VAL A 221 -1.41 6.06 -1.99
N ILE A 222 -0.56 7.09 -1.87
CA ILE A 222 -0.28 7.70 -0.56
C ILE A 222 -1.52 8.37 0.03
N LEU A 223 -2.33 9.03 -0.80
CA LEU A 223 -3.61 9.60 -0.37
C LEU A 223 -4.62 8.52 -0.02
N GLY A 224 -4.66 7.42 -0.78
CA GLY A 224 -5.49 6.26 -0.45
C GLY A 224 -5.10 5.56 0.86
N ASN A 225 -3.87 5.71 1.34
CA ASN A 225 -3.42 5.12 2.60
C ASN A 225 -3.87 5.90 3.85
N PHE A 226 -4.51 7.06 3.69
CA PHE A 226 -5.07 7.78 4.82
C PHE A 226 -6.13 6.92 5.54
N PRO A 227 -6.07 6.79 6.88
CA PRO A 227 -6.96 5.92 7.66
C PRO A 227 -8.37 6.51 7.84
N ILE A 228 -8.86 7.27 6.85
CA ILE A 228 -10.18 7.91 6.85
C ILE A 228 -11.23 6.99 6.20
N SER A 229 -10.79 6.06 5.35
CA SER A 229 -11.67 5.15 4.60
C SER A 229 -11.17 3.70 4.63
N ILE A 230 -12.10 2.77 4.44
CA ILE A 230 -11.82 1.34 4.30
C ILE A 230 -11.04 1.16 2.99
N SER A 231 -9.82 0.61 3.07
CA SER A 231 -8.94 0.40 1.89
C SER A 231 -8.63 1.64 1.02
N GLY A 232 -8.87 2.85 1.52
CA GLY A 232 -8.69 4.07 0.73
C GLY A 232 -9.82 4.38 -0.26
N PHE A 233 -10.92 3.63 -0.22
CA PHE A 233 -12.04 3.80 -1.14
C PHE A 233 -12.64 5.20 -1.04
N GLY A 234 -12.81 5.83 -2.20
CA GLY A 234 -13.30 7.20 -2.35
C GLY A 234 -12.18 8.23 -2.34
N VAL A 235 -11.18 8.11 -1.47
CA VAL A 235 -10.05 9.06 -1.41
C VAL A 235 -9.12 8.87 -2.61
N ARG A 236 -8.78 7.61 -2.90
CA ARG A 236 -7.93 7.24 -4.04
C ARG A 236 -8.56 7.65 -5.36
N GLU A 237 -9.85 7.36 -5.53
CA GLU A 237 -10.61 7.69 -6.74
C GLU A 237 -10.76 9.21 -6.89
N PHE A 238 -11.00 9.95 -5.79
CA PHE A 238 -11.04 11.41 -5.82
C PHE A 238 -9.72 12.01 -6.29
N ALA A 239 -8.60 11.60 -5.67
CA ALA A 239 -7.28 12.07 -6.05
C ALA A 239 -6.97 11.80 -7.53
N SER A 240 -7.30 10.61 -8.01
CA SER A 240 -7.11 10.22 -9.41
C SER A 240 -7.98 11.06 -10.35
N VAL A 241 -9.27 11.22 -10.08
CA VAL A 241 -10.18 12.07 -10.87
C VAL A 241 -9.66 13.50 -10.98
N THR A 242 -9.22 14.10 -9.87
CA THR A 242 -8.66 15.46 -9.86
C THR A 242 -7.41 15.54 -10.73
N ILE A 243 -6.48 14.57 -10.62
CA ILE A 243 -5.26 14.58 -11.43
C ILE A 243 -5.56 14.41 -12.93
N PHE A 244 -6.52 13.56 -13.30
CA PHE A 244 -6.96 13.41 -14.69
C PHE A 244 -7.54 14.73 -15.22
N GLN A 245 -8.40 15.40 -14.45
CA GLN A 245 -8.94 16.72 -14.83
C GLN A 245 -7.84 17.77 -14.99
N MET A 246 -6.84 17.79 -14.11
CA MET A 246 -5.68 18.70 -14.22
C MET A 246 -4.85 18.48 -15.48
N LEU A 247 -4.86 17.26 -16.02
CA LEU A 247 -4.21 16.91 -17.29
C LEU A 247 -5.15 17.02 -18.50
N ASN A 248 -6.36 17.58 -18.32
CA ASN A 248 -7.42 17.68 -19.34
C ASN A 248 -7.85 16.31 -19.91
N GLU A 249 -7.73 15.26 -19.11
CA GLU A 249 -8.16 13.90 -19.44
C GLU A 249 -9.55 13.62 -18.88
N ASN A 250 -10.25 12.65 -19.46
CA ASN A 250 -11.62 12.32 -19.05
C ASN A 250 -11.64 11.76 -17.61
N SER A 251 -12.45 12.39 -16.74
CA SER A 251 -12.60 12.04 -15.33
C SER A 251 -13.19 10.64 -15.10
N ALA A 252 -13.95 10.09 -16.05
CA ALA A 252 -14.44 8.71 -15.99
C ALA A 252 -13.27 7.72 -15.92
N TYR A 253 -12.23 7.88 -16.75
CA TYR A 253 -11.01 7.07 -16.65
C TYR A 253 -10.26 7.32 -15.35
N GLY A 254 -10.26 8.57 -14.86
CA GLY A 254 -9.68 8.92 -13.57
C GLY A 254 -10.33 8.17 -12.40
N PHE A 255 -11.62 7.86 -12.47
CA PHE A 255 -12.29 7.00 -11.51
C PHE A 255 -12.00 5.52 -11.76
N THR A 256 -12.09 5.06 -13.01
CA THR A 256 -11.98 3.63 -13.37
C THR A 256 -10.58 3.06 -13.15
N CYS A 257 -9.51 3.80 -13.48
CA CYS A 257 -8.12 3.33 -13.34
C CYS A 257 -7.77 2.82 -11.92
N PRO A 258 -7.94 3.61 -10.83
CA PRO A 258 -7.63 3.14 -9.48
C PRO A 258 -8.56 2.03 -8.99
N VAL A 259 -9.80 1.95 -9.49
CA VAL A 259 -10.73 0.85 -9.19
C VAL A 259 -10.21 -0.45 -9.80
N VAL A 260 -9.91 -0.46 -11.10
CA VAL A 260 -9.34 -1.64 -11.78
C VAL A 260 -8.02 -2.05 -11.14
N LEU A 261 -7.14 -1.09 -10.85
CA LEU A 261 -5.88 -1.36 -10.17
C LEU A 261 -6.10 -2.00 -8.79
N TYR A 262 -7.06 -1.51 -8.00
CA TYR A 262 -7.40 -2.09 -6.70
C TYR A 262 -7.93 -3.52 -6.84
N LEU A 263 -8.82 -3.77 -7.81
CA LEU A 263 -9.35 -5.10 -8.08
C LEU A 263 -8.23 -6.10 -8.36
N LEU A 264 -7.29 -5.72 -9.22
CA LEU A 264 -6.16 -6.57 -9.61
C LEU A 264 -5.15 -6.76 -8.49
N THR A 265 -4.70 -5.67 -7.86
CA THR A 265 -3.54 -5.70 -6.95
C THR A 265 -3.88 -5.93 -5.49
N SER A 266 -5.12 -5.69 -5.06
CA SER A 266 -5.55 -5.80 -3.66
C SER A 266 -6.72 -6.74 -3.45
N LEU A 267 -7.80 -6.63 -4.24
CA LEU A 267 -8.97 -7.48 -4.02
C LEU A 267 -8.72 -8.93 -4.46
N SER A 268 -8.19 -9.15 -5.67
CA SER A 268 -7.92 -10.51 -6.16
C SER A 268 -6.98 -11.30 -5.22
N PRO A 269 -5.90 -10.71 -4.68
CA PRO A 269 -5.02 -11.44 -3.76
C PRO A 269 -5.62 -11.53 -2.35
N ALA A 270 -6.47 -10.57 -1.94
CA ALA A 270 -7.24 -10.68 -0.70
C ALA A 270 -8.21 -11.87 -0.73
N LEU A 271 -8.84 -12.18 -1.87
CA LEU A 271 -9.69 -13.37 -2.01
C LEU A 271 -8.88 -14.66 -1.83
N LEU A 272 -7.65 -14.72 -2.38
CA LEU A 272 -6.74 -15.84 -2.11
C LEU A 272 -6.34 -15.91 -0.64
N GLY A 273 -6.08 -14.76 -0.01
CA GLY A 273 -5.83 -14.63 1.43
C GLY A 273 -6.97 -15.21 2.28
N PHE A 274 -8.22 -14.88 1.94
CA PHE A 274 -9.40 -15.44 2.58
C PHE A 274 -9.43 -16.97 2.52
N LEU A 275 -9.18 -17.56 1.35
CA LEU A 275 -9.11 -19.02 1.22
C LEU A 275 -8.05 -19.65 2.14
N PHE A 276 -6.90 -18.99 2.32
CA PHE A 276 -5.88 -19.45 3.26
C PHE A 276 -6.30 -19.31 4.74
N THR A 277 -7.11 -18.31 5.09
CA THR A 277 -7.64 -18.20 6.47
C THR A 277 -8.54 -19.39 6.83
N LEU A 278 -9.35 -19.87 5.88
CA LEU A 278 -10.25 -21.00 6.10
C LEU A 278 -9.48 -22.30 6.35
N ARG A 279 -8.36 -22.52 5.64
CA ARG A 279 -7.54 -23.73 5.77
C ARG A 279 -6.79 -23.84 7.10
N LYS A 280 -6.54 -22.74 7.81
CA LYS A 280 -5.86 -22.76 9.12
C LYS A 280 -6.82 -22.83 10.31
N LYS A 281 -8.13 -22.83 10.08
CA LYS A 281 -9.14 -23.20 11.10
C LYS A 281 -9.40 -24.71 11.04
N VAL A 282 -8.38 -25.52 11.29
CA VAL A 282 -8.49 -26.94 11.69
C VAL A 282 -7.33 -27.21 12.65
#